data_AF-A0AAN9L539-F1
#
_entry.id   AF-A0AAN9L539-F1
#
_cell.length_a   1.000
_cell.length_b   1.000
_cell.length_c   1.000
_cell.angle_alpha   90.00
_cell.angle_beta   90.00
_cell.angle_gamma   90.00
#
_symmetry.space_group_name_H-M   'P 1'
#
loop_
_entity.id
_entity.type
_entity.pdbx_description
1 polymer ?
#
loop_
_entity_poly.entity_id
_entity_poly.type
_entity_poly.pdbx_seq_one_letter_code
_entity_poly.pdbx_strand_id
1 'polypeptide(L)'
;MKRFYSQRKNTTKKPSKSRKKSRVVVESYENDYSKEEMILRQFDMDMTYGPCIGLTRLERWERASKMGLNPPQSIKILLQCLNVPSECLWNKLK
;
A
#
# COMPACT_ATOMS: atom_id res chain seq x y z
N MET A 1 29.00 7.26 -29.23
CA MET A 1 28.40 6.64 -28.03
C MET A 1 27.04 6.07 -28.41
N LYS A 2 26.88 4.75 -28.38
CA LYS A 2 25.70 4.03 -28.87
C LYS A 2 24.59 4.06 -27.81
N ARG A 3 23.37 4.38 -28.23
CA ARG A 3 22.14 4.44 -27.42
C ARG A 3 21.79 3.04 -26.91
N PHE A 4 21.97 2.78 -25.62
CA PHE A 4 21.58 1.53 -24.97
C PHE A 4 20.24 1.69 -24.25
N TYR A 5 19.15 1.76 -25.01
CA TYR A 5 17.83 1.37 -24.50
C TYR A 5 17.17 0.51 -25.55
N SER A 6 17.26 -0.80 -25.35
CA SER A 6 16.56 -1.81 -26.16
C SER A 6 15.09 -1.84 -25.73
N GLN A 7 14.19 -1.63 -26.68
CA GLN A 7 12.75 -1.81 -26.53
C GLN A 7 12.43 -3.29 -26.27
N ARG A 8 11.87 -3.60 -25.09
CA ARG A 8 11.41 -4.95 -24.76
C ARG A 8 10.04 -5.20 -25.40
N LYS A 9 10.00 -6.12 -26.37
CA LYS A 9 8.80 -6.60 -27.05
C LYS A 9 7.93 -7.49 -26.13
N ASN A 10 6.61 -7.41 -26.32
CA ASN A 10 5.60 -8.23 -25.66
C ASN A 10 5.85 -9.74 -25.85
N THR A 11 5.79 -10.49 -24.74
CA THR A 11 5.75 -11.96 -24.75
C THR A 11 4.60 -12.45 -23.88
N THR A 12 3.86 -13.40 -24.42
CA THR A 12 2.68 -14.08 -23.88
C THR A 12 2.86 -14.54 -22.42
N LYS A 13 1.82 -14.34 -21.60
CA LYS A 13 1.76 -14.77 -20.19
C LYS A 13 1.84 -16.30 -20.11
N LYS A 14 2.95 -16.84 -19.62
CA LYS A 14 3.05 -18.24 -19.17
C LYS A 14 2.33 -18.39 -17.81
N PRO A 15 1.59 -19.48 -17.55
CA PRO A 15 0.90 -19.68 -16.28
C PRO A 15 1.94 -19.97 -15.18
N SER A 16 2.04 -19.08 -14.20
CA SER A 16 2.85 -19.29 -13.00
C SER A 16 2.20 -20.36 -12.12
N LYS A 17 2.97 -21.43 -11.85
CA LYS A 17 2.61 -22.54 -10.95
C LYS A 17 1.99 -22.02 -9.65
N SER A 18 0.87 -22.62 -9.27
CA SER A 18 0.13 -22.36 -8.03
C SER A 18 1.02 -22.56 -6.80
N ARG A 19 1.51 -21.45 -6.24
CA ARG A 19 2.19 -21.45 -4.95
C ARG A 19 1.14 -21.80 -3.88
N LYS A 20 1.26 -23.00 -3.30
CA LYS A 20 0.44 -23.44 -2.17
C LYS A 20 0.52 -22.38 -1.08
N LYS A 21 -0.60 -21.71 -0.80
CA LYS A 21 -0.73 -20.72 0.27
C LYS A 21 -0.70 -21.50 1.58
N SER A 22 0.47 -21.63 2.19
CA SER A 22 0.59 -22.10 3.56
C SER A 22 -0.33 -21.24 4.42
N ARG A 23 -1.29 -21.88 5.09
CA ARG A 23 -2.22 -21.23 6.01
C ARG A 23 -1.40 -20.78 7.21
N VAL A 24 -0.85 -19.58 7.14
CA VAL A 24 -0.23 -18.92 8.29
C VAL A 24 -1.38 -18.64 9.25
N VAL A 25 -1.37 -19.34 10.39
CA VAL A 25 -2.23 -19.04 11.53
C VAL A 25 -1.73 -17.71 12.06
N VAL A 26 -2.49 -16.64 11.79
CA VAL A 26 -2.20 -15.32 12.36
C VAL A 26 -2.73 -15.37 13.78
N GLU A 27 -1.82 -15.56 14.72
CA GLU A 27 -2.04 -15.43 16.15
C GLU A 27 -2.62 -14.03 16.42
N SER A 28 -3.84 -13.95 16.96
CA SER A 28 -4.56 -12.69 17.12
C SER A 28 -4.02 -11.94 18.33
N TYR A 29 -3.01 -11.12 18.11
CA TYR A 29 -2.65 -10.06 19.04
C TYR A 29 -3.88 -9.15 19.16
N GLU A 30 -4.51 -9.11 20.33
CA GLU A 30 -5.57 -8.17 20.65
C GLU A 30 -5.06 -6.76 20.30
N ASN A 31 -5.57 -6.24 19.20
CA ASN A 31 -5.04 -5.05 18.58
C ASN A 31 -5.83 -3.90 19.19
N ASP A 32 -5.26 -3.18 20.17
CA ASP A 32 -5.86 -2.04 20.90
C ASP A 32 -6.23 -0.83 20.01
N TYR A 33 -6.36 -1.02 18.70
CA TYR A 33 -6.61 0.01 17.72
C TYR A 33 -8.08 0.02 17.32
N SER A 34 -8.58 1.22 17.03
CA SER A 34 -9.91 1.37 16.45
C SER A 34 -9.98 0.69 15.08
N LYS A 35 -11.21 0.38 14.63
CA LYS A 35 -11.45 -0.24 13.33
C LYS A 35 -10.88 0.60 12.18
N GLU A 36 -10.96 1.91 12.31
CA GLU A 36 -10.46 2.88 11.34
C GLU A 36 -8.94 2.83 11.25
N GLU A 37 -8.25 2.80 12.40
CA GLU A 37 -6.79 2.66 12.43
C GLU A 37 -6.35 1.30 11.86
N MET A 38 -7.10 0.22 12.07
CA MET A 38 -6.82 -1.07 11.42
C MET A 38 -6.90 -0.98 9.90
N ILE A 39 -7.93 -0.30 9.36
CA ILE A 39 -8.08 -0.08 7.92
C ILE A 39 -6.91 0.74 7.37
N LEU A 40 -6.52 1.81 8.05
CA LEU A 40 -5.39 2.65 7.66
C LEU A 40 -4.06 1.89 7.70
N ARG A 41 -3.87 1.01 8.69
CA ARG A 41 -2.69 0.14 8.77
C ARG A 41 -2.64 -0.89 7.67
N GLN A 42 -3.81 -1.43 7.29
CA GLN A 42 -3.88 -2.34 6.15
C GLN A 42 -3.50 -1.63 4.85
N PHE A 43 -3.92 -0.37 4.68
CA PHE A 43 -3.46 0.49 3.60
C PHE A 43 -1.95 0.78 3.70
N ASP A 44 -1.42 0.97 4.90
CA ASP A 44 0.02 1.18 5.13
C ASP A 44 0.87 0.00 4.63
N MET A 45 0.38 -1.23 4.75
CA MET A 45 1.05 -2.45 4.27
C MET A 45 0.85 -2.76 2.78
N ASP A 46 -0.07 -2.08 2.09
CA ASP A 46 -0.38 -2.37 0.69
C ASP A 46 0.66 -1.74 -0.25
N MET A 47 1.51 -2.57 -0.85
CA MET A 47 2.58 -2.13 -1.76
C MET A 47 2.06 -1.68 -3.13
N THR A 48 0.79 -1.92 -3.48
CA THR A 48 0.22 -1.49 -4.76
C THR A 48 0.22 0.03 -4.91
N TYR A 49 0.13 0.78 -3.81
CA TYR A 49 0.09 2.25 -3.77
C TYR A 49 1.47 2.91 -3.58
N GLY A 50 2.54 2.12 -3.73
CA GLY A 50 3.92 2.57 -3.58
C GLY A 50 4.35 2.79 -2.12
N PRO A 51 5.63 3.15 -1.88
CA PRO A 51 6.20 3.20 -0.54
C PRO A 51 5.62 4.36 0.30
N CYS A 52 5.36 4.12 1.57
CA CYS A 52 4.83 5.12 2.52
C CYS A 52 5.87 5.83 3.38
N ILE A 53 7.15 5.51 3.20
CA ILE A 53 8.22 6.12 3.98
C ILE A 53 8.36 7.62 3.65
N GLY A 54 8.42 8.44 4.69
CA GLY A 54 8.55 9.90 4.58
C GLY A 54 7.31 10.63 4.08
N LEU A 55 6.14 9.97 4.05
CA LEU A 55 4.87 10.55 3.62
C LEU A 55 3.79 10.33 4.67
N THR A 56 2.93 11.32 4.87
CA THR A 56 1.66 11.09 5.57
C THR A 56 0.78 10.12 4.77
N ARG A 57 -0.20 9.50 5.43
CA ARG A 57 -1.17 8.61 4.78
C ARG A 57 -1.95 9.32 3.67
N LEU A 58 -2.25 10.61 3.85
CA LEU A 58 -2.96 11.42 2.86
C LEU A 58 -2.08 11.69 1.63
N GLU A 59 -0.83 12.12 1.84
CA GLU A 59 0.11 12.33 0.73
C GLU A 59 0.36 11.05 -0.08
N ARG A 60 0.47 9.91 0.61
CA ARG A 60 0.58 8.59 -0.05
C ARG A 60 -0.66 8.31 -0.91
N TRP A 61 -1.85 8.55 -0.38
CA TRP A 61 -3.12 8.39 -1.10
C TRP A 61 -3.19 9.28 -2.33
N GLU A 62 -2.84 10.56 -2.20
CA GLU A 62 -2.86 11.51 -3.31
C GLU A 62 -1.87 11.14 -4.41
N ARG A 63 -0.66 10.71 -4.03
CA ARG A 63 0.33 10.23 -4.99
C ARG A 63 -0.19 9.02 -5.76
N ALA A 64 -0.76 8.04 -5.06
CA ALA A 64 -1.33 6.86 -5.71
C ALA A 64 -2.50 7.21 -6.65
N SER A 65 -3.35 8.15 -6.26
CA SER A 65 -4.43 8.68 -7.10
C SER A 65 -3.88 9.38 -8.35
N LYS A 66 -2.87 10.25 -8.21
CA LYS A 66 -2.18 10.92 -9.32
C LYS A 66 -1.51 9.93 -10.29
N MET A 67 -1.07 8.78 -9.78
CA MET A 67 -0.50 7.68 -10.58
C MET A 67 -1.56 6.77 -11.22
N GLY A 68 -2.86 7.02 -11.02
CA GLY A 68 -3.93 6.21 -11.59
C GLY A 68 -4.08 4.83 -10.96
N LEU A 69 -3.58 4.63 -9.73
CA LEU A 69 -3.63 3.35 -9.02
C LEU A 69 -4.97 3.11 -8.31
N ASN A 70 -5.90 4.07 -8.38
CA ASN A 70 -7.25 4.00 -7.81
C ASN A 70 -7.28 3.56 -6.34
N PRO A 71 -6.58 4.26 -5.43
CA PRO A 71 -6.67 3.94 -4.00
C PRO A 71 -8.10 4.11 -3.48
N PRO A 72 -8.53 3.35 -2.45
CA PRO A 72 -9.92 3.37 -2.00
C PRO A 72 -10.32 4.74 -1.46
N GLN A 73 -11.48 5.26 -1.87
CA GLN A 73 -11.97 6.57 -1.43
C GLN A 73 -12.29 6.61 0.07
N SER A 74 -12.67 5.47 0.66
CA SER A 74 -12.90 5.34 2.10
C SER A 74 -11.68 5.77 2.91
N ILE A 75 -10.46 5.46 2.45
CA ILE A 75 -9.22 5.88 3.11
C ILE A 75 -9.12 7.41 3.16
N LYS A 76 -9.40 8.10 2.04
CA LYS A 76 -9.38 9.57 2.00
C LYS A 76 -10.39 10.17 2.96
N ILE A 77 -11.60 9.64 2.99
CA ILE A 77 -12.66 10.11 3.89
C ILE A 77 -12.26 9.91 5.35
N LEU A 78 -11.72 8.73 5.71
CA LEU A 78 -11.23 8.47 7.06
C LEU A 78 -10.16 9.48 7.48
N LEU A 79 -9.21 9.79 6.60
CA LEU A 79 -8.12 10.73 6.87
C LEU A 79 -8.57 12.20 6.96
N GLN A 80 -9.66 12.58 6.29
CA GLN A 80 -10.15 13.96 6.28
C GLN A 80 -11.20 14.24 7.36
N CYS A 81 -12.01 13.23 7.71
CA CYS A 81 -13.17 13.41 8.58
C CYS A 81 -12.94 12.97 10.03
N LEU A 82 -11.96 12.10 10.28
CA LEU A 82 -11.68 11.59 11.62
C LEU A 82 -10.37 12.16 12.13
N ASN A 83 -10.28 12.38 13.45
CA ASN A 83 -9.03 12.70 14.12
C ASN A 83 -8.19 11.43 14.31
N VAL A 84 -7.84 10.78 13.20
CA VAL A 84 -6.99 9.58 13.15
C VAL A 84 -5.52 9.97 12.98
N PRO A 85 -4.57 9.12 13.40
CA PRO A 85 -3.16 9.35 13.12
C PRO A 85 -2.92 9.52 11.62
N SER A 86 -2.28 10.63 11.24
CA SER A 86 -1.91 10.92 9.85
C SER A 86 -0.66 10.18 9.39
N GLU A 87 0.16 9.72 10.34
CA GLU A 87 1.45 9.10 10.06
C GLU A 87 1.33 7.65 9.61
N CYS A 88 2.10 7.29 8.58
CA CYS A 88 2.25 5.91 8.15
C CYS A 88 3.03 5.09 9.18
N LEU A 89 2.79 3.78 9.23
CA LEU A 89 3.48 2.83 10.12
C LEU A 89 5.01 3.01 10.19
N TRP A 90 5.63 3.31 9.06
CA TRP A 90 7.09 3.33 8.89
C TRP A 90 7.73 4.71 9.09
N ASN A 91 6.94 5.73 9.46
CA ASN A 91 7.46 7.07 9.78
C ASN A 91 7.79 7.26 11.28
N LYS A 92 7.54 6.25 12.12
CA LYS A 92 7.76 6.31 13.57
C LYS A 92 9.23 6.16 14.01
N LEU A 93 10.17 6.06 13.07
CA LEU A 93 11.59 5.80 13.33
C LEU A 93 12.45 7.07 13.33
N LYS A 94 11.95 8.17 13.90
CA LYS A 94 12.75 9.38 14.14
C LYS A 94 13.18 9.46 15.59
#